data_AF-Q4LBD0-F1
#
_entry.id   AF-Q4LBD0-F1
#
_cell.length_a   1.000
_cell.length_b   1.000
_cell.length_c   1.000
_cell.angle_alpha   90.00
_cell.angle_beta   90.00
_cell.angle_gamma   90.00
#
_symmetry.space_group_name_H-M   'P 1'
#
loop_
_entity.id
_entity.type
_entity.pdbx_description
1 polymer ?
#
loop_
_entity_poly.entity_id
_entity_poly.type
_entity_poly.pdbx_seq_one_letter_code
_entity_poly.pdbx_strand_id
1 'polypeptide(L)'
;MPYMDAVVHEIQRFITLVPSNLPHEATRDTIFRGYLIPKGTVVVPTLDSVLYDNQEFPDPEKFKPEHFLNENGKFKYSDYFKPFSTGKRVCAGEGLA
;
A
#
# COMPACT_ATOMS: atom_id res chain seq x y z
N MET A 1 -9.57 14.85 11.74
CA MET A 1 -10.76 15.48 11.12
C MET A 1 -11.21 14.52 10.04
N PRO A 2 -12.25 13.70 10.24
CA PRO A 2 -12.39 12.43 9.49
C PRO A 2 -12.32 12.55 7.97
N TYR A 3 -13.01 13.55 7.40
CA TYR A 3 -12.99 13.77 5.96
C TYR A 3 -11.63 14.27 5.44
N MET A 4 -10.94 15.12 6.20
CA MET A 4 -9.59 15.56 5.85
C MET A 4 -8.61 14.38 5.86
N ASP A 5 -8.69 13.54 6.88
CA ASP A 5 -7.87 12.34 6.99
C ASP A 5 -8.12 11.43 5.78
N ALA A 6 -9.38 11.22 5.40
CA ALA A 6 -9.77 10.46 4.22
C ALA A 6 -9.26 11.06 2.89
N VAL A 7 -9.34 12.38 2.71
CA VAL A 7 -8.81 13.07 1.53
C VAL A 7 -7.30 12.89 1.41
N VAL A 8 -6.54 13.03 2.50
CA VAL A 8 -5.08 12.84 2.50
C VAL A 8 -4.71 11.41 2.11
N HIS A 9 -5.40 10.42 2.67
CA HIS A 9 -5.17 9.01 2.32
C HIS A 9 -5.54 8.72 0.87
N GLU A 10 -6.65 9.27 0.38
CA GLU A 10 -7.05 9.10 -1.01
C GLU A 10 -6.08 9.79 -1.97
N ILE A 11 -5.49 10.94 -1.62
CA ILE A 11 -4.41 11.55 -2.40
C ILE A 11 -3.24 10.58 -2.51
N GLN A 12 -2.74 10.05 -1.39
CA GLN A 12 -1.61 9.13 -1.38
C GLN A 12 -1.88 7.84 -2.15
N ARG A 13 -3.09 7.26 -2.02
CA ARG A 13 -3.53 6.09 -2.79
C ARG A 13 -3.60 6.41 -4.28
N PHE A 14 -4.30 7.49 -4.65
CA PHE A 14 -4.61 7.80 -6.04
C PHE A 14 -3.38 8.21 -6.85
N ILE A 15 -2.46 9.00 -6.28
CA ILE A 15 -1.23 9.36 -6.99
C ILE A 15 -0.30 8.17 -7.17
N THR A 16 -0.38 7.17 -6.28
CA THR A 16 0.51 6.00 -6.21
C THR A 16 1.95 6.39 -6.57
N LEU A 17 2.54 7.27 -5.75
CA LEU A 17 3.79 7.96 -6.07
C LEU A 17 4.94 7.00 -6.39
N VAL A 18 4.94 5.83 -5.73
CA VAL A 18 5.93 4.77 -5.89
C VAL A 18 5.18 3.47 -6.24
N PRO A 19 4.78 3.24 -7.50
CA PRO A 19 3.97 2.09 -7.90
C PRO A 19 4.73 0.77 -7.73
N SER A 20 5.98 0.74 -8.21
CA SER A 20 6.93 -0.32 -7.91
C SER A 20 7.80 0.14 -6.74
N ASN A 21 7.75 -0.60 -5.63
CA ASN A 21 8.51 -0.28 -4.43
C ASN A 21 10.03 -0.35 -4.68
N LEU A 22 10.82 0.09 -3.69
CA LEU A 22 12.26 -0.09 -3.70
C LEU A 22 12.61 -1.60 -3.74
N PRO A 23 13.68 -2.00 -4.44
CA PRO A 23 14.12 -3.40 -4.47
C PRO A 23 14.46 -3.92 -3.07
N HIS A 24 13.99 -5.14 -2.78
CA HIS A 24 14.41 -5.95 -1.64
C HIS A 24 15.25 -7.13 -2.11
N GLU A 25 15.96 -7.79 -1.19
CA GLU A 25 16.73 -9.00 -1.49
C GLU A 25 16.38 -10.10 -0.48
N ALA A 26 16.21 -11.34 -0.97
CA ALA A 26 16.05 -12.51 -0.12
C ALA A 26 17.35 -12.79 0.66
N THR A 27 17.32 -12.61 1.99
CA THR A 27 18.50 -12.82 2.85
C THR A 27 18.89 -14.28 3.05
N ARG A 28 17.98 -15.20 2.70
CA ARG A 28 18.14 -16.66 2.70
C ARG A 28 17.17 -17.28 1.71
N ASP A 29 17.45 -18.53 1.33
CA ASP A 29 16.51 -19.36 0.60
C ASP A 29 15.14 -19.37 1.29
N THR A 30 14.10 -19.01 0.56
CA THR A 30 12.76 -18.82 1.09
C THR A 30 11.75 -19.52 0.19
N ILE A 31 10.95 -20.42 0.77
CA ILE A 31 9.79 -20.99 0.07
C ILE A 31 8.62 -20.02 0.19
N PHE A 32 8.12 -19.53 -0.94
CA PHE A 32 6.95 -18.65 -0.98
C PHE A 32 5.96 -19.13 -2.02
N ARG A 33 4.72 -19.39 -1.59
CA ARG A 33 3.63 -19.92 -2.43
C ARG A 33 4.04 -21.16 -3.26
N GLY A 34 4.86 -22.04 -2.68
CA GLY A 34 5.36 -23.26 -3.33
C GLY A 34 6.61 -23.09 -4.20
N TYR A 35 7.08 -21.87 -4.42
CA TYR A 35 8.30 -21.59 -5.18
C TYR A 35 9.50 -21.37 -4.26
N LEU A 36 10.67 -21.85 -4.68
CA LEU A 36 11.93 -21.50 -4.05
C LEU A 36 12.42 -20.15 -4.58
N ILE A 37 12.59 -19.19 -3.68
CA ILE A 37 13.28 -17.92 -3.92
C ILE A 37 14.69 -18.07 -3.31
N PRO A 38 15.74 -18.25 -4.13
CA PRO A 38 17.11 -18.37 -3.64
C PRO A 38 17.58 -17.10 -2.90
N LYS A 39 18.47 -17.26 -1.93
CA LYS A 39 19.22 -16.16 -1.31
C LYS A 39 19.87 -15.29 -2.40
N GLY A 40 19.84 -13.96 -2.20
CA GLY A 40 20.39 -13.00 -3.15
C GLY A 40 19.42 -12.62 -4.28
N THR A 41 18.23 -13.24 -4.35
CA THR A 41 17.23 -12.88 -5.35
C THR A 41 16.63 -11.52 -5.02
N VAL A 42 16.66 -10.61 -6.01
CA VAL A 42 15.98 -9.31 -5.92
C VAL A 42 14.47 -9.51 -6.06
N VAL A 43 13.70 -8.92 -5.15
CA VAL A 43 12.24 -8.92 -5.13
C VAL A 43 11.77 -7.48 -5.14
N VAL A 44 10.89 -7.13 -6.08
CA VAL A 44 10.30 -5.79 -6.19
C VAL A 44 8.81 -5.89 -5.88
N PRO A 45 8.36 -5.43 -4.70
CA PRO A 45 6.93 -5.35 -4.38
C PRO A 45 6.20 -4.35 -5.29
N THR A 46 5.05 -4.74 -5.82
CA THR A 46 4.16 -3.90 -6.64
C THR A 46 3.09 -3.26 -5.75
N LEU A 47 3.31 -2.03 -5.29
CA LEU A 47 2.38 -1.32 -4.38
C LEU A 47 1.10 -0.90 -5.11
N ASP A 48 1.20 -0.54 -6.39
CA ASP A 48 0.04 -0.26 -7.24
C ASP A 48 -0.99 -1.39 -7.21
N SER A 49 -0.55 -2.66 -7.22
CA SER A 49 -1.44 -3.82 -7.20
C SER A 49 -2.37 -3.87 -5.99
N VAL A 50 -1.95 -3.32 -4.84
CA VAL A 50 -2.80 -3.25 -3.62
C VAL A 50 -3.54 -1.91 -3.51
N LEU A 51 -2.94 -0.80 -3.97
CA LEU A 51 -3.55 0.53 -3.93
C LEU A 51 -4.67 0.72 -4.97
N TYR A 52 -4.67 -0.12 -6.01
CA TYR A 52 -5.72 -0.21 -7.04
C TYR A 52 -6.54 -1.51 -6.96
N ASP A 53 -6.44 -2.27 -5.86
CA ASP A 53 -7.26 -3.47 -5.68
C ASP A 53 -8.74 -3.09 -5.62
N ASN A 54 -9.52 -3.56 -6.60
CA ASN A 54 -10.92 -3.19 -6.76
C ASN A 54 -11.85 -3.81 -5.71
N GLN A 55 -11.38 -4.82 -4.96
CA GLN A 55 -12.15 -5.45 -3.89
C GLN A 55 -12.19 -4.53 -2.67
N GLU A 56 -11.09 -3.84 -2.38
CA GLU A 56 -11.01 -2.89 -1.27
C GLU A 56 -11.33 -1.44 -1.69
N PHE A 57 -10.97 -1.04 -2.92
CA PHE A 57 -11.19 0.32 -3.45
C PHE A 57 -12.07 0.30 -4.72
N PRO A 58 -13.41 0.35 -4.60
CA PRO A 58 -14.32 0.32 -5.75
C PRO A 58 -14.25 1.55 -6.67
N ASP A 59 -14.07 1.30 -7.97
CA ASP A 59 -13.62 2.30 -8.98
C ASP A 59 -12.28 2.94 -8.59
N PRO A 60 -11.18 2.17 -8.51
CA PRO A 60 -9.90 2.65 -7.98
C PRO A 60 -9.28 3.78 -8.81
N GLU A 61 -9.68 3.90 -10.08
CA GLU A 61 -9.29 4.98 -11.01
C GLU A 61 -10.05 6.30 -10.80
N LYS A 62 -11.01 6.35 -9.87
CA LYS A 62 -11.67 7.59 -9.46
C LYS A 62 -11.10 8.05 -8.12
N PHE A 63 -10.86 9.36 -8.00
CA PHE A 63 -10.54 9.97 -6.73
C PHE A 63 -11.81 10.05 -5.87
N LYS A 64 -11.86 9.25 -4.80
CA LYS A 64 -13.01 9.14 -3.89
C LYS A 64 -12.55 9.03 -2.43
N PRO A 65 -12.58 10.13 -1.65
CA PRO A 65 -12.25 10.08 -0.22
C PRO A 65 -13.07 9.05 0.56
N GLU A 66 -14.26 8.69 0.07
CA GLU A 66 -15.15 7.68 0.62
C GLU A 66 -14.51 6.29 0.74
N HIS A 67 -13.45 6.00 -0.02
CA HIS A 67 -12.62 4.80 0.17
C HIS A 67 -12.10 4.64 1.61
N PHE A 68 -11.90 5.76 2.32
CA PHE A 68 -11.38 5.81 3.68
C PHE A 68 -12.42 6.26 4.71
N LEU A 69 -13.71 6.17 4.36
CA LEU A 69 -14.82 6.48 5.26
C LEU A 69 -15.75 5.27 5.42
N ASN A 70 -16.27 5.07 6.62
CA ASN A 70 -17.37 4.14 6.84
C ASN A 70 -18.74 4.81 6.64
N GLU A 71 -19.82 4.04 6.74
CA GLU A 71 -21.21 4.50 6.54
C GLU A 71 -21.61 5.68 7.45
N ASN A 72 -20.94 5.84 8.59
CA ASN A 72 -21.18 6.93 9.54
C ASN A 72 -20.27 8.16 9.30
N GLY A 73 -19.51 8.18 8.20
CA GLY A 73 -18.57 9.25 7.87
C GLY A 73 -17.33 9.31 8.77
N LYS A 74 -17.04 8.23 9.51
CA LYS A 74 -15.80 8.14 10.31
C LYS A 74 -14.68 7.55 9.46
N PHE A 75 -13.45 7.99 9.73
CA PHE A 75 -12.26 7.45 9.08
C PHE A 75 -12.15 5.94 9.30
N LYS A 76 -11.94 5.20 8.21
CA LYS A 76 -11.71 3.77 8.17
C LYS A 76 -10.33 3.54 7.54
N TYR A 77 -9.40 3.01 8.32
CA TYR A 77 -8.12 2.56 7.80
C TYR A 77 -8.29 1.26 7.00
N SER A 78 -7.51 1.10 5.94
CA SER A 78 -7.50 -0.10 5.09
C SER A 78 -6.14 -0.78 5.16
N ASP A 79 -6.12 -2.11 5.34
CA ASP A 79 -4.86 -2.86 5.34
C ASP A 79 -4.17 -2.88 3.96
N TYR A 80 -4.91 -2.61 2.89
CA TYR A 80 -4.39 -2.46 1.52
C TYR A 80 -3.67 -1.13 1.30
N PHE A 81 -3.90 -0.15 2.17
CA PHE A 81 -3.22 1.14 2.13
C PHE A 81 -1.76 0.99 2.57
N LYS A 82 -0.87 0.84 1.58
CA LYS A 82 0.58 0.65 1.78
C LYS A 82 1.45 1.58 0.92
N PRO A 83 1.18 2.90 0.86
CA PRO A 83 2.00 3.84 0.07
C PRO A 83 3.45 3.94 0.59
N PHE A 84 3.68 3.58 1.85
CA PHE A 84 4.98 3.61 2.52
C PHE A 84 5.61 2.22 2.70
N SER A 85 5.17 1.21 1.94
CA SER A 85 5.57 -0.19 2.09
C SER A 85 5.07 -0.81 3.42
N THR A 86 5.63 -1.95 3.82
CA THR A 86 5.35 -2.63 5.09
C THR A 86 6.57 -3.44 5.57
N GLY A 87 6.45 -4.02 6.77
CA GLY A 87 7.46 -4.89 7.36
C GLY A 87 8.68 -4.13 7.89
N LYS A 88 9.82 -4.84 8.03
CA LYS A 88 11.05 -4.32 8.66
C LYS A 88 11.66 -3.09 7.97
N ARG A 89 11.23 -2.77 6.75
CA ARG A 89 11.75 -1.68 5.92
C ARG A 89 10.61 -0.76 5.45
N VAL A 90 9.53 -0.66 6.23
CA VAL A 90 8.55 0.43 6.09
C VAL A 90 9.28 1.78 6.11
N CYS A 91 8.77 2.76 5.36
CA CYS A 91 9.40 4.07 5.25
C CYS A 91 9.66 4.68 6.64
N ALA A 92 10.93 4.93 6.97
CA ALA A 92 11.29 5.51 8.26
C ALA A 92 10.73 6.93 8.47
N GLY A 93 10.35 7.61 7.38
CA GLY A 93 9.77 8.95 7.39
C GLY A 93 8.24 9.00 7.38
N GLU A 94 7.53 7.86 7.43
CA GLU A 94 6.06 7.82 7.32
C GLU A 94 5.35 8.76 8.32
N GLY A 95 5.83 8.85 9.56
CA GLY A 95 5.21 9.73 10.56
C GLY A 95 5.49 11.23 10.38
N LEU A 96 6.48 11.59 9.56
CA LEU A 96 6.81 12.99 9.24
C LEU A 96 6.17 13.46 7.92
N ALA A 97 6.04 12.55 6.97
CA ALA A 97 5.44 12.79 5.66
C ALA A 97 3.94 13.05 5.74
#